data_AF-A0A6P1HUR8-F1
#
_entry.id   AF-A0A6P1HUR8-F1
#
_cell.length_a   1.000
_cell.length_b   1.000
_cell.length_c   1.000
_cell.angle_alpha   90.00
_cell.angle_beta   90.00
_cell.angle_gamma   90.00
#
_symmetry.space_group_name_H-M   'P 1'
#
loop_
_entity.id
_entity.type
_entity.pdbx_description
1 polymer ?
#
loop_
_entity_poly.entity_id
_entity_poly.type
_entity_poly.pdbx_seq_one_letter_code
_entity_poly.pdbx_strand_id
1 'polypeptide(L)'
;MIDDLIEIAYAQGAVRTAARASNGVDEYELARIDCDRSTVTVAVRADGKFAKATTMDGYLTLGQVMQVCGLDYRNATSRARHAVS
;
A
#
# COMPACT_ATOMS: atom_id res chain seq x y z
N MET A 1 7.42 -0.66 7.61
CA MET A 1 8.00 -1.43 6.49
C MET A 1 7.00 -1.45 5.33
N ILE A 2 7.39 -1.89 4.12
CA ILE A 2 6.43 -1.94 2.99
C ILE A 2 5.34 -2.98 3.24
N ASP A 3 5.67 -4.11 3.89
CA ASP A 3 4.70 -5.12 4.29
C ASP A 3 3.62 -4.52 5.20
N ASP A 4 4.01 -3.75 6.23
CA ASP A 4 3.04 -3.04 7.07
C ASP A 4 2.14 -2.11 6.25
N LEU A 5 2.70 -1.38 5.27
CA LEU A 5 1.90 -0.47 4.45
C LEU A 5 0.84 -1.24 3.66
N ILE A 6 1.22 -2.35 3.03
CA ILE A 6 0.30 -3.19 2.26
C ILE A 6 -0.75 -3.82 3.19
N GLU A 7 -0.36 -4.30 4.37
CA GLU A 7 -1.28 -4.82 5.39
C GLU A 7 -2.28 -3.75 5.84
N ILE A 8 -1.82 -2.53 6.12
CA ILE A 8 -2.66 -1.38 6.47
C ILE A 8 -3.64 -1.07 5.33
N ALA A 9 -3.15 -1.04 4.10
CA ALA A 9 -3.96 -0.76 2.92
C ALA A 9 -5.05 -1.82 2.75
N TYR A 10 -4.77 -3.10 2.97
CA TYR A 10 -5.80 -4.15 3.00
C TYR A 10 -6.79 -3.92 4.13
N ALA A 11 -6.31 -3.67 5.35
CA ALA A 11 -7.14 -3.51 6.54
C ALA A 11 -8.10 -2.31 6.47
N GLN A 12 -7.74 -1.28 5.70
CA GLN A 12 -8.52 -0.06 5.46
C GLN A 12 -9.25 -0.07 4.10
N GLY A 13 -9.16 -1.16 3.33
CA GLY A 13 -9.89 -1.31 2.06
C GLY A 13 -9.34 -0.46 0.90
N ALA A 14 -8.10 0.02 1.01
CA ALA A 14 -7.44 0.82 -0.03
C ALA A 14 -6.97 -0.03 -1.22
N VAL A 15 -6.66 -1.31 -1.04
CA VAL A 15 -6.19 -2.18 -2.14
C VAL A 15 -7.34 -2.50 -3.09
N ARG A 16 -7.20 -2.08 -4.35
CA ARG A 16 -8.15 -2.35 -5.45
C ARG A 16 -7.76 -3.58 -6.25
N THR A 17 -6.50 -3.65 -6.64
CA THR A 17 -5.96 -4.80 -7.38
C THR A 17 -4.60 -5.17 -6.80
N ALA A 18 -4.28 -6.45 -6.88
CA ALA A 18 -2.97 -6.99 -6.56
C ALA A 18 -2.60 -7.97 -7.66
N ALA A 19 -1.50 -7.71 -8.35
CA ALA A 19 -0.99 -8.52 -9.44
C ALA A 19 0.44 -8.94 -9.14
N ARG A 20 0.71 -10.23 -9.26
CA ARG A 20 2.05 -10.78 -9.15
C ARG A 20 2.66 -10.90 -10.53
N ALA A 21 3.64 -10.05 -10.84
CA ALA A 21 4.31 -10.13 -12.12
C ALA A 21 5.31 -11.30 -12.15
N SER A 22 5.48 -11.88 -13.34
CA SER A 22 6.38 -13.02 -13.58
C SER A 22 7.86 -12.72 -13.36
N ASN A 23 8.22 -11.44 -13.27
CA ASN A 23 9.57 -10.96 -12.94
C ASN A 23 9.84 -10.91 -11.43
N GLY A 24 8.90 -11.38 -10.59
CA GLY A 24 9.03 -11.36 -9.13
C GLY A 24 8.79 -9.97 -8.53
N VAL A 25 8.06 -9.10 -9.21
CA VAL A 25 7.58 -7.84 -8.67
C VAL A 25 6.07 -7.94 -8.44
N ASP A 26 5.63 -7.75 -7.21
CA ASP A 26 4.21 -7.64 -6.88
C ASP A 26 3.79 -6.19 -7.03
N GLU A 27 2.71 -5.94 -7.78
CA GLU A 27 2.14 -4.63 -8.00
C GLU A 27 0.77 -4.54 -7.31
N TYR A 28 0.60 -3.50 -6.50
CA TYR A 28 -0.62 -3.20 -5.75
C TYR A 28 -1.17 -1.87 -6.21
N GLU A 29 -2.44 -1.85 -6.61
CA GLU A 29 -3.15 -0.61 -6.89
C GLU A 29 -3.91 -0.17 -5.65
N LEU A 30 -3.55 1.00 -5.13
CA LEU A 30 -4.13 1.57 -3.91
C LEU A 30 -5.00 2.77 -4.28
N ALA A 31 -6.28 2.72 -3.95
CA ALA A 31 -7.15 3.90 -3.95
C ALA A 31 -7.03 4.64 -2.61
N ARG A 32 -7.45 5.91 -2.61
CA ARG A 32 -7.61 6.64 -1.35
C ARG A 32 -8.85 6.14 -0.61
N ILE A 33 -8.74 5.97 0.72
CA ILE A 33 -9.79 5.35 1.54
C ILE A 33 -11.15 6.08 1.51
N ASP A 34 -11.15 7.38 1.19
CA ASP A 34 -12.34 8.23 1.13
C ASP A 34 -12.71 8.64 -0.32
N CYS A 35 -11.92 8.21 -1.32
CA CYS A 35 -12.06 8.68 -2.70
C CYS A 35 -11.40 7.73 -3.72
N ASP A 36 -12.20 7.28 -4.69
CA ASP A 36 -11.75 6.30 -5.69
C ASP A 36 -11.16 6.92 -6.96
N ARG A 37 -11.06 8.25 -7.03
CA ARG A 37 -10.67 8.96 -8.26
C ARG A 37 -9.17 8.98 -8.54
N SER A 38 -8.36 8.61 -7.55
CA SER A 38 -6.90 8.62 -7.70
C SER A 38 -6.34 7.33 -7.12
N THR A 39 -5.52 6.65 -7.91
CA THR A 39 -4.85 5.42 -7.51
C THR A 39 -3.34 5.58 -7.54
N VAL A 40 -2.68 4.84 -6.65
CA VAL A 40 -1.24 4.73 -6.57
C VAL A 40 -0.88 3.28 -6.89
N THR A 41 -0.04 3.06 -7.89
CA THR A 41 0.54 1.75 -8.15
C THR A 41 1.82 1.62 -7.33
N VAL A 42 1.86 0.64 -6.42
CA VAL A 42 3.00 0.33 -5.56
C VAL A 42 3.62 -0.98 -6.04
N ALA A 43 4.91 -0.95 -6.34
CA ALA A 43 5.68 -2.14 -6.73
C ALA A 43 6.57 -2.61 -5.58
N VAL A 44 6.49 -3.90 -5.27
CA VAL A 44 7.25 -4.59 -4.22
C VAL A 44 8.08 -5.69 -4.87
N ARG A 45 9.37 -5.71 -4.59
CA ARG A 45 10.30 -6.71 -5.12
C ARG A 45 10.13 -8.06 -4.41
N ALA A 46 10.60 -9.13 -5.04
CA ALA A 46 10.61 -10.47 -4.47
C ALA A 46 11.37 -10.59 -3.12
N ASP A 47 12.29 -9.66 -2.83
CA ASP A 47 12.99 -9.60 -1.53
C ASP A 47 12.18 -8.83 -0.45
N GLY A 48 10.90 -8.54 -0.71
CA GLY A 48 10.01 -7.82 0.19
C GLY A 48 10.33 -6.33 0.30
N LYS A 49 11.13 -5.76 -0.61
CA LYS A 49 11.49 -4.33 -0.57
C LYS A 49 10.63 -3.50 -1.49
N PHE A 50 10.35 -2.28 -1.05
CA PHE A 50 9.75 -1.25 -1.88
C PHE A 50 10.62 -0.99 -3.12
N ALA A 51 10.02 -1.13 -4.31
CA ALA A 51 10.68 -0.84 -5.58
C ALA A 51 10.41 0.60 -5.99
N LYS A 52 9.13 0.96 -6.11
CA LYS A 52 8.64 2.29 -6.49
C LYS A 52 7.15 2.41 -6.18
N ALA A 53 6.67 3.64 -6.12
CA ALA A 53 5.25 3.95 -6.21
C ALA A 53 5.04 5.03 -7.26
N THR A 54 3.96 4.93 -8.02
CA THR A 54 3.65 5.85 -9.11
C THR A 54 2.19 6.23 -9.13
N THR A 55 1.93 7.47 -9.51
CA THR A 55 0.61 8.00 -9.90
C THR A 55 0.70 8.51 -11.33
N MET A 56 -0.40 9.05 -11.87
CA MET A 56 -0.35 9.77 -13.15
C MET A 56 0.58 10.99 -13.11
N ASP A 57 0.79 11.59 -11.93
CA ASP A 57 1.61 12.80 -11.77
C ASP A 57 3.10 12.49 -11.50
N GLY A 58 3.47 11.22 -11.34
CA GLY A 58 4.86 10.78 -11.18
C GLY A 58 5.12 9.86 -9.99
N TYR A 59 6.38 9.83 -9.57
CA TYR A 59 6.86 8.92 -8.52
C TYR A 59 6.56 9.43 -7.12
N LEU A 60 6.20 8.50 -6.23
CA LEU A 60 5.99 8.74 -4.82
C LEU A 60 6.97 7.95 -3.96
N THR A 61 7.37 8.55 -2.85
CA THR A 61 8.00 7.85 -1.73
C THR A 61 6.96 7.11 -0.90
N LEU A 62 7.40 6.12 -0.10
CA LEU A 62 6.51 5.35 0.77
C LEU A 62 5.67 6.22 1.73
N GLY A 63 6.26 7.28 2.28
CA GLY A 63 5.55 8.23 3.15
C GLY A 63 4.47 9.01 2.40
N GLN A 64 4.72 9.39 1.15
CA GLN A 64 3.73 10.05 0.31
C GLN A 64 2.58 9.10 -0.08
N VAL A 65 2.86 7.80 -0.29
CA VAL A 65 1.79 6.80 -0.51
C VAL A 65 0.81 6.80 0.67
N MET A 66 1.32 6.77 1.90
CA MET A 66 0.47 6.81 3.10
C MET A 66 -0.44 8.05 3.12
N GLN A 67 0.12 9.22 2.81
CA GLN A 67 -0.64 10.48 2.81
C GLN A 67 -1.67 10.54 1.68
N VAL A 68 -1.29 10.14 0.46
CA VAL A 68 -2.15 10.19 -0.73
C VAL A 68 -3.31 9.20 -0.62
N CYS A 69 -3.04 7.99 -0.12
CA CYS A 69 -4.06 6.97 0.07
C CYS A 69 -4.87 7.16 1.37
N GLY A 70 -4.49 8.10 2.23
CA GLY A 70 -5.15 8.35 3.51
C GLY A 70 -4.94 7.24 4.55
N LEU A 71 -3.85 6.50 4.45
CA LEU A 71 -3.57 5.36 5.32
C LEU A 71 -3.15 5.80 6.71
N ASP A 72 -3.82 5.28 7.73
CA ASP A 72 -3.48 5.54 9.13
C ASP A 72 -2.66 4.41 9.76
N TYR A 73 -1.37 4.67 10.00
CA TYR A 73 -0.44 3.74 10.65
C TYR A 73 -0.79 3.48 12.13
N ARG A 74 -1.38 4.46 12.84
CA ARG A 74 -1.66 4.37 14.28
C ARG A 74 -2.84 3.44 14.57
N ASN A 75 -3.83 3.41 13.68
CA ASN A 75 -5.02 2.59 13.86
C ASN A 75 -4.78 1.11 13.53
N ALA A 76 -3.91 0.83 12.57
CA ALA A 76 -3.66 -0.54 12.12
C ALA A 76 -2.74 -1.33 13.06
N THR A 77 -1.73 -0.68 13.65
CA THR A 77 -0.87 -1.33 14.67
C THR A 77 -1.64 -1.69 15.94
N SER A 78 -2.74 -0.98 16.23
CA SER A 78 -3.67 -1.34 17.32
C SER A 78 -4.45 -2.63 17.02
N ARG A 79 -4.95 -2.79 15.78
CA ARG A 79 -5.65 -4.01 15.34
C ARG A 79 -4.70 -5.22 15.23
N ALA A 80 -3.49 -5.03 14.72
CA ALA A 80 -2.48 -6.10 14.63
C ALA A 80 -2.03 -6.59 16.02
N ARG A 81 -1.95 -5.69 17.03
CA ARG A 81 -1.65 -6.07 18.42
C ARG A 81 -2.81 -6.76 19.15
N HIS A 82 -4.06 -6.50 18.76
CA HIS A 82 -5.24 -7.15 19.35
C HIS A 82 -5.56 -8.52 18.73
N ALA A 83 -5.01 -8.85 17.56
CA ALA A 83 -5.21 -10.16 16.92
C ALA A 83 -4.33 -11.29 17.53
N VAL A 84 -3.55 -11.01 18.57
CA VAL A 84 -2.62 -11.94 19.22
C VAL A 84 -2.96 -12.12 20.72
N SER A 85 -4.24 -12.14 21.10
CA SER A 85 -4.68 -12.45 22.47
C SER A 85 -5.60 -13.66 22.50
#